data_AF-A0A101XIX9-F1
#
_entry.id   AF-A0A101XIX9-F1
#
_cell.length_a   1.000
_cell.length_b   1.000
_cell.length_c   1.000
_cell.angle_alpha   90.00
_cell.angle_beta   90.00
_cell.angle_gamma   90.00
#
_symmetry.space_group_name_H-M   'P 1'
#
loop_
_entity.id
_entity.type
_entity.pdbx_description
1 polymer ?
#
loop_
_entity_poly.entity_id
_entity_poly.type
_entity_poly.pdbx_seq_one_letter_code
_entity_poly.pdbx_strand_id
1 'polypeptide(L)'
;MPKRSKKEASSGSNASITSFLFGDDAAPKHEEPSENKMDSIASDLLSFIAGRGGVGKDELMRWGKERGLTPARLLPIIEELTEKRLIIKKLDENGKLIYRSAKQLY
;
A
#
# COMPACT_ATOMS: atom_id res chain seq x y z
N MET A 1 -60.82 11.51 -4.44
CA MET A 1 -59.70 11.72 -5.39
C MET A 1 -58.95 10.40 -5.59
N PRO A 2 -58.97 9.79 -6.78
CA PRO A 2 -58.24 8.54 -7.03
C PRO A 2 -56.82 8.77 -7.59
N LYS A 3 -55.88 7.91 -7.17
CA LYS A 3 -54.52 7.77 -7.74
C LYS A 3 -54.55 6.91 -9.01
N ARG A 4 -53.76 7.24 -10.05
CA ARG A 4 -53.16 6.24 -10.96
C ARG A 4 -52.07 6.81 -11.88
N SER A 5 -50.97 6.08 -11.91
CA SER A 5 -49.76 6.22 -12.73
C SER A 5 -49.86 5.42 -14.03
N LYS A 6 -49.25 5.89 -15.14
CA LYS A 6 -48.56 5.11 -16.21
C LYS A 6 -48.03 6.06 -17.31
N LYS A 7 -46.71 6.21 -17.50
CA LYS A 7 -45.76 5.45 -18.37
C LYS A 7 -46.00 5.62 -19.89
N GLU A 8 -45.07 6.32 -20.54
CA GLU A 8 -44.65 6.17 -21.95
C GLU A 8 -43.13 6.47 -21.93
N ALA A 9 -42.21 5.50 -21.90
CA ALA A 9 -41.72 4.62 -22.97
C ALA A 9 -41.08 5.36 -24.17
N SER A 10 -39.83 5.80 -24.00
CA SER A 10 -38.87 6.01 -25.09
C SER A 10 -37.73 5.01 -24.86
N SER A 11 -37.78 3.87 -25.54
CA SER A 11 -37.08 3.61 -26.81
C SER A 11 -35.56 3.65 -26.63
N GLY A 12 -34.98 2.46 -26.67
CA GLY A 12 -33.60 2.18 -26.36
C GLY A 12 -32.64 2.76 -27.39
N SER A 13 -31.59 3.36 -26.86
CA SER A 13 -30.26 3.39 -27.46
C SER A 13 -29.27 3.59 -26.32
N ASN A 14 -29.08 2.54 -25.51
CA ASN A 14 -27.99 2.51 -24.52
C ASN A 14 -26.78 1.83 -25.18
N ALA A 15 -26.29 2.40 -26.27
CA ALA A 15 -24.97 2.06 -26.78
C ALA A 15 -23.96 2.70 -25.82
N SER A 16 -23.56 1.96 -24.80
CA SER A 16 -22.59 2.42 -23.82
C SER A 16 -21.27 2.72 -24.52
N ILE A 17 -20.84 3.97 -24.41
CA ILE A 17 -19.62 4.59 -24.96
C ILE A 17 -18.31 3.87 -24.53
N THR A 18 -18.42 2.89 -23.63
CA THR A 18 -17.32 2.14 -23.04
C THR A 18 -16.85 0.95 -23.86
N SER A 19 -17.54 0.58 -24.94
CA SER A 19 -17.14 -0.60 -25.76
C SER A 19 -15.85 -0.38 -26.57
N PHE A 20 -15.34 0.84 -26.68
CA PHE A 20 -14.07 1.15 -27.35
C PHE A 20 -12.88 1.35 -26.39
N LEU A 21 -13.14 1.41 -25.08
CA LEU A 21 -12.10 1.72 -24.07
C LEU A 21 -11.48 0.48 -23.42
N PHE A 22 -12.04 -0.70 -23.65
CA PHE A 22 -11.45 -1.97 -23.19
C PHE A 22 -10.85 -2.71 -24.37
N GLY A 23 -9.82 -2.08 -24.94
CA GLY A 23 -8.81 -2.76 -25.74
C GLY A 23 -7.89 -3.53 -24.81
N ASP A 24 -7.92 -4.84 -24.99
CA ASP A 24 -7.04 -5.88 -24.47
C ASP A 24 -5.54 -5.48 -24.56
N ASP A 25 -4.86 -5.32 -23.41
CA ASP A 25 -3.44 -5.66 -23.30
C ASP A 25 -3.07 -5.94 -21.84
N ALA A 26 -2.54 -7.14 -21.63
CA ALA A 26 -2.18 -7.70 -20.35
C ALA A 26 -0.78 -7.24 -19.90
N ALA A 27 -0.68 -6.47 -18.80
CA ALA A 27 0.42 -6.52 -17.83
C ALA A 27 0.16 -5.54 -16.66
N PRO A 28 0.31 -5.95 -15.39
CA PRO A 28 0.07 -5.05 -14.27
C PRO A 28 1.28 -4.14 -14.10
N LYS A 29 1.18 -2.90 -14.59
CA LYS A 29 2.04 -1.79 -14.17
C LYS A 29 1.15 -0.66 -13.67
N HIS A 30 0.83 -0.74 -12.38
CA HIS A 30 0.38 0.42 -11.62
C HIS A 30 1.57 1.40 -11.54
N GLU A 31 1.64 2.33 -12.48
CA GLU A 31 2.34 3.59 -12.32
C GLU A 31 1.28 4.68 -12.20
N GLU A 32 0.87 4.96 -10.97
CA GLU A 32 0.10 6.17 -10.64
C GLU A 32 1.05 7.30 -10.23
N PRO A 33 0.94 8.51 -10.81
CA PRO A 33 1.92 9.56 -10.62
C PRO A 33 1.63 10.43 -9.39
N SER A 34 2.68 10.65 -8.60
CA SER A 34 2.95 11.87 -7.80
C SER A 34 2.35 12.09 -6.40
N GLU A 35 1.51 11.23 -5.82
CA GLU A 35 1.28 11.19 -4.34
C GLU A 35 2.16 10.13 -3.63
N ASN A 36 2.72 9.22 -4.42
CA ASN A 36 3.32 7.94 -4.02
C ASN A 36 4.71 7.98 -3.38
N LYS A 37 5.31 9.13 -3.07
CA LYS A 37 6.70 9.13 -2.57
C LYS A 37 6.80 8.54 -1.16
N MET A 38 5.79 8.78 -0.33
CA MET A 38 5.71 8.20 1.01
C MET A 38 5.41 6.70 0.96
N ASP A 39 4.45 6.30 0.13
CA ASP A 39 4.10 4.89 -0.09
C ASP A 39 5.24 4.10 -0.72
N SER A 40 6.01 4.72 -1.62
CA SER A 40 7.22 4.14 -2.20
C SER A 40 8.28 3.90 -1.12
N ILE A 41 8.52 4.87 -0.21
CA ILE A 41 9.44 4.67 0.92
C ILE A 41 8.93 3.57 1.86
N ALA A 42 7.63 3.50 2.12
CA ALA A 42 7.03 2.47 2.96
C ALA A 42 7.18 1.06 2.34
N SER A 43 6.95 0.95 1.02
CA SER A 43 7.14 -0.29 0.26
C SER A 43 8.61 -0.73 0.22
N ASP A 44 9.51 0.21 0.00
CA ASP A 44 10.96 0.02 0.05
C ASP A 44 11.41 -0.48 1.43
N LEU A 45 10.89 0.14 2.50
CA LEU A 45 11.19 -0.20 3.89
C LEU A 45 10.69 -1.60 4.22
N LEU A 46 9.46 -1.92 3.81
CA LEU A 46 8.88 -3.25 3.99
C LEU A 46 9.71 -4.31 3.27
N SER A 47 10.12 -4.05 2.03
CA SER A 47 10.95 -4.95 1.23
C SER A 47 12.33 -5.16 1.86
N PHE A 48 12.93 -4.10 2.41
CA PHE A 48 14.17 -4.18 3.15
C PHE A 48 14.06 -5.05 4.41
N ILE A 49 13.00 -4.86 5.20
CA ILE A 49 12.75 -5.65 6.41
C ILE A 49 12.48 -7.12 6.06
N ALA A 50 11.70 -7.38 5.01
CA ALA A 50 11.41 -8.72 4.52
C ALA A 50 12.67 -9.44 4.00
N GLY A 51 13.53 -8.74 3.26
CA GLY A 51 14.77 -9.31 2.73
C GLY A 51 15.80 -9.69 3.79
N ARG A 52 15.81 -9.02 4.95
CA ARG A 52 16.71 -9.34 6.07
C ARG A 52 16.15 -10.35 7.07
N GLY A 53 14.85 -10.62 7.05
CA GLY A 53 14.20 -11.53 8.01
C GLY A 53 14.10 -10.98 9.44
N GLY A 54 14.43 -9.71 9.65
CA GLY A 54 14.45 -9.03 10.94
C GLY A 54 15.49 -7.93 10.98
N VAL A 55 15.07 -6.73 11.39
CA VAL A 55 15.93 -5.53 11.37
C VAL A 55 15.82 -4.81 12.70
N GLY A 56 16.96 -4.43 13.29
CA GLY A 56 16.99 -3.65 14.52
C GLY A 56 16.66 -2.17 14.31
N LYS A 57 16.35 -1.45 15.39
CA LYS A 57 16.10 0.01 15.32
C LYS A 57 17.29 0.76 14.70
N ASP A 58 18.52 0.43 15.08
CA ASP A 58 19.73 1.08 14.55
C ASP A 58 19.89 0.90 13.04
N GLU A 59 19.55 -0.29 12.53
CA GLU A 59 19.59 -0.57 11.10
C GLU A 59 18.50 0.17 10.33
N LEU A 60 17.28 0.27 10.88
CA LEU A 60 16.22 1.09 10.29
C LEU A 60 16.65 2.56 10.20
N MET A 61 17.22 3.09 11.28
CA MET A 61 17.72 4.46 11.31
C MET A 61 18.84 4.69 10.29
N ARG A 62 19.76 3.73 10.18
CA ARG A 62 20.85 3.77 9.19
C ARG A 62 20.31 3.72 7.77
N TRP A 63 19.38 2.81 7.48
CA TRP A 63 18.70 2.69 6.19
C TRP A 63 17.98 3.98 5.78
N GLY A 64 17.31 4.63 6.75
CA GLY A 64 16.68 5.92 6.53
C GLY A 64 17.70 7.01 6.20
N LYS A 65 18.78 7.08 6.97
CA LYS A 65 19.88 8.05 6.76
C LYS A 65 20.54 7.88 5.38
N GLU A 66 20.76 6.64 4.94
CA GLU A 66 21.32 6.32 3.61
C GLU A 66 20.42 6.82 2.47
N ARG A 67 19.10 6.92 2.69
CA ARG A 67 18.12 7.51 1.77
C ARG A 67 17.85 9.00 2.00
N GLY A 68 18.57 9.65 2.92
CA GLY A 68 18.34 11.05 3.28
C GLY A 68 17.06 11.30 4.10
N LEU A 69 16.50 10.27 4.73
CA LEU A 69 15.32 10.37 5.59
C LEU A 69 15.74 10.75 7.01
N THR A 70 15.05 11.73 7.57
CA THR A 70 15.20 12.09 8.99
C THR A 70 14.42 11.11 9.88
N PRO A 71 14.79 10.98 11.17
CA PRO A 71 14.02 10.19 12.13
C PRO A 71 12.53 10.58 12.14
N ALA A 72 12.24 11.88 12.09
CA ALA A 72 10.88 12.41 12.07
C ALA A 72 10.06 11.98 10.82
N ARG A 73 10.73 11.61 9.72
CA ARG A 73 10.07 11.08 8.52
C ARG A 73 9.98 9.56 8.53
N LEU A 74 11.00 8.88 9.06
CA LEU A 74 11.05 7.42 9.06
C LEU A 74 10.16 6.79 10.14
N LEU A 75 10.13 7.36 11.35
CA LEU A 75 9.38 6.78 12.47
C LEU A 75 7.88 6.66 12.19
N PRO A 76 7.18 7.67 11.63
CA PRO A 76 5.77 7.54 11.28
C PRO A 76 5.51 6.42 10.27
N ILE A 77 6.41 6.22 9.31
CA ILE A 77 6.28 5.16 8.30
C ILE A 77 6.41 3.78 8.97
N ILE A 78 7.35 3.62 9.90
CA ILE A 78 7.49 2.39 10.69
C ILE A 78 6.22 2.12 11.51
N GLU A 79 5.68 3.16 12.14
CA GLU A 79 4.44 3.07 12.92
C GLU A 79 3.27 2.66 12.04
N GLU A 80 3.09 3.31 10.89
CA GLU A 80 2.06 2.99 9.92
C GLU A 80 2.15 1.53 9.42
N LEU A 81 3.36 1.05 9.08
CA LEU A 81 3.58 -0.34 8.69
C LEU A 81 3.27 -1.31 9.85
N THR A 82 3.50 -0.90 11.09
CA THR A 82 3.17 -1.69 12.29
C THR A 82 1.66 -1.74 12.51
N GLU A 83 0.98 -0.60 12.39
CA GLU A 83 -0.48 -0.48 12.51
C GLU A 83 -1.21 -1.29 11.44
N LYS A 84 -0.73 -1.21 10.19
CA LYS A 84 -1.20 -2.03 9.06
C LYS A 84 -0.85 -3.51 9.20
N ARG A 85 -0.15 -3.91 10.28
CA ARG A 85 0.35 -5.28 10.54
C ARG A 85 1.19 -5.85 9.40
N LEU A 86 1.86 -4.99 8.64
CA LEU A 86 2.81 -5.40 7.60
C LEU A 86 4.16 -5.76 8.21
N ILE A 87 4.49 -5.13 9.34
CA ILE A 87 5.63 -5.49 10.19
C ILE A 87 5.17 -5.73 11.63
N ILE A 88 5.89 -6.59 12.34
CA ILE A 88 5.70 -6.86 13.76
C ILE A 88 6.96 -6.48 14.54
N LYS A 89 6.76 -5.98 15.75
CA LYS A 89 7.81 -5.74 16.74
C LYS A 89 7.97 -7.00 17.59
N LYS A 90 9.15 -7.59 17.59
CA LYS A 90 9.46 -8.77 18.41
C LYS A 90 10.81 -8.56 19.11
N LEU A 91 11.01 -9.21 20.24
CA LEU A 91 12.34 -9.33 20.83
C LEU A 91 13.09 -10.50 20.19
N ASP A 92 14.35 -10.28 19.87
CA ASP A 92 15.26 -11.36 19.46
C ASP A 92 15.76 -12.16 20.68
N GLU A 93 16.58 -13.17 20.43
CA GLU A 93 17.19 -14.02 21.46
C GLU A 93 18.12 -13.26 22.42
N ASN A 94 18.56 -12.07 22.03
CA ASN A 94 19.40 -11.18 22.84
C ASN A 94 18.58 -10.13 23.61
N GLY A 95 17.24 -10.20 23.56
CA GLY A 95 16.35 -9.22 24.17
C GLY A 95 16.30 -7.88 23.45
N LYS A 96 16.80 -7.79 22.20
CA LYS A 96 16.76 -6.58 21.38
C LYS A 96 15.48 -6.50 20.57
N LEU A 97 14.94 -5.30 20.46
CA LEU A 97 13.77 -5.03 19.62
C LEU A 97 14.14 -5.13 18.14
N ILE A 98 13.54 -6.08 17.45
CA ILE A 98 13.64 -6.28 16.02
C ILE A 98 12.26 -6.13 15.36
N TYR A 99 12.29 -5.65 14.13
CA TYR A 99 11.14 -5.48 13.27
C TYR A 99 11.18 -6.58 12.21
N ARG A 100 10.15 -7.41 12.12
CA ARG A 100 10.03 -8.48 11.11
C ARG A 100 8.83 -8.23 10.23
N SER A 101 8.91 -8.63 8.96
CA SER A 101 7.75 -8.60 8.08
C SER A 101 6.72 -9.64 8.50
N ALA A 102 5.43 -9.28 8.49
CA ALA A 102 4.34 -10.18 8.86
C ALA A 102 4.08 -11.25 7.79
N LYS A 103 4.40 -10.94 6.52
CA LYS A 103 4.27 -11.85 5.38
C LYS A 103 5.14 -13.11 5.50
N GLN A 104 6.20 -13.06 6.31
CA GLN A 104 7.13 -14.17 6.50
C GLN A 104 6.74 -15.11 7.66
N LEU A 105 5.56 -14.89 8.28
CA LEU A 105 5.01 -15.72 9.36
C LEU A 105 3.92 -16.69 8.87
N TYR A 106 3.60 -16.69 7.58
CA TYR A 106 2.65 -17.60 6.93
C TYR A 106 3.31 -18.38 5.82
#